data_AF-A0A7S1CK99-F1
#
_entry.id   AF-A0A7S1CK99-F1
#
_cell.length_a   1.000
_cell.length_b   1.000
_cell.length_c   1.000
_cell.angle_alpha   90.00
_cell.angle_beta   90.00
_cell.angle_gamma   90.00
#
_symmetry.space_group_name_H-M   'P 1'
#
loop_
_entity.id
_entity.type
_entity.pdbx_description
1 polymer ?
#
loop_
_entity_poly.entity_id
_entity_poly.type
_entity_poly.pdbx_seq_one_letter_code
_entity_poly.pdbx_strand_id
1 'polypeptide(L)'
;GGDGGGGDDDDDEDEAATMAREEAADRAVLYFRAAERKLLQHKVKELVERVVAAANGDYGADQMARRFVRDRLPIVRTEQEEAGDAETKAALEDIESGIAPEAFGGLAPSSLVRIVRPGIARLVYEDDCAALYHCV
;
A
#
# COMPACT_ATOMS: atom_id res chain seq x y z
N GLY A 1 67.82 62.93 26.65
CA GLY A 1 67.41 62.20 25.43
C GLY A 1 66.58 61.04 25.88
N GLY A 2 65.29 61.07 25.58
CA GLY A 2 64.36 59.99 25.88
C GLY A 2 63.11 60.22 25.05
N ASP A 3 62.89 59.33 24.09
CA ASP A 3 61.63 59.04 23.42
C ASP A 3 61.94 57.98 22.36
N GLY A 4 61.15 56.94 22.11
CA GLY A 4 59.89 56.53 22.67
C GLY A 4 59.66 55.07 22.22
N GLY A 5 58.89 54.32 22.99
CA GLY A 5 58.50 52.96 22.65
C GLY A 5 57.26 52.61 23.44
N GLY A 6 56.14 52.44 22.75
CA GLY A 6 54.90 52.01 23.37
C GLY A 6 53.70 52.33 22.50
N GLY A 7 53.03 51.28 22.03
CA GLY A 7 51.74 51.31 21.38
C GLY A 7 51.77 50.47 20.11
N ASP A 8 51.35 49.21 20.21
CA ASP A 8 50.81 48.37 19.11
C ASP A 8 50.35 46.99 19.65
N ASP A 9 49.84 46.88 20.90
CA ASP A 9 49.37 45.59 21.48
C ASP A 9 47.85 45.55 21.78
N ASP A 10 47.13 46.68 21.66
CA ASP A 10 45.71 46.78 22.06
C ASP A 10 44.71 46.46 20.92
N ASP A 11 45.12 46.53 19.65
CA ASP A 11 44.22 46.32 18.50
C ASP A 11 43.98 44.83 18.16
N ASP A 12 44.92 43.94 18.50
CA ASP A 12 44.85 42.50 18.19
C ASP A 12 43.84 41.74 19.09
N GLU A 13 43.62 42.21 20.33
CA GLU A 13 42.66 41.59 21.26
C GLU A 13 41.20 41.82 20.86
N ASP A 14 40.90 42.98 20.27
CA ASP A 14 39.56 43.33 19.79
C ASP A 14 39.20 42.59 18.48
N GLU A 15 40.17 42.33 17.60
CA GLU A 15 39.99 41.49 16.41
C GLU A 15 39.75 40.01 16.77
N ALA A 16 40.47 39.47 17.75
CA ALA A 16 40.26 38.11 18.23
C ALA A 16 38.88 37.94 18.90
N ALA A 17 38.44 38.93 19.69
CA ALA A 17 37.14 38.91 20.35
C ALA A 17 35.97 39.03 19.35
N THR A 18 36.15 39.79 18.28
CA THR A 18 35.14 39.95 17.22
C THR A 18 35.01 38.68 16.37
N MET A 19 36.13 38.08 15.94
CA MET A 19 36.12 36.78 15.23
C MET A 19 35.49 35.66 16.08
N ALA A 20 35.79 35.61 17.37
CA ALA A 20 35.20 34.60 18.26
C ALA A 20 33.66 34.75 18.41
N ARG A 21 33.14 35.99 18.38
CA ARG A 21 31.69 36.25 18.40
C ARG A 21 31.02 35.86 17.08
N GLU A 22 31.67 36.11 15.95
CA GLU A 22 31.17 35.73 14.62
C GLU A 22 31.10 34.20 14.47
N GLU A 23 32.16 33.48 14.84
CA GLU A 23 32.16 32.02 14.83
C GLU A 23 31.12 31.40 15.80
N ALA A 24 30.82 32.08 16.91
CA ALA A 24 29.78 31.65 17.83
C ALA A 24 28.38 31.85 17.24
N ALA A 25 28.15 32.96 16.51
CA ALA A 25 26.91 33.22 15.80
C ALA A 25 26.66 32.20 14.67
N ASP A 26 27.69 31.89 13.87
CA ASP A 26 27.60 30.88 12.81
C ASP A 26 27.30 29.48 13.37
N ARG A 27 27.97 29.10 14.47
CA ARG A 27 27.66 27.85 15.19
C ARG A 27 26.23 27.81 15.71
N ALA A 28 25.72 28.93 16.23
CA ALA A 28 24.34 29.02 16.72
C ALA A 28 23.31 28.87 15.58
N VAL A 29 23.53 29.50 14.42
CA VAL A 29 22.68 29.38 13.24
C VAL A 29 22.66 27.94 12.71
N LEU A 30 23.82 27.28 12.63
CA LEU A 30 23.92 25.88 12.22
C LEU A 30 23.19 24.95 13.20
N TYR A 31 23.36 25.17 14.50
CA TYR A 31 22.67 24.40 15.54
C TYR A 31 21.15 24.56 15.44
N PHE A 32 20.66 25.79 15.26
CA PHE A 32 19.24 26.08 15.13
C PHE A 32 18.62 25.38 13.91
N ARG A 33 19.25 25.49 12.74
CA ARG A 33 18.82 24.79 11.52
C ARG A 33 18.82 23.27 11.69
N ALA A 34 19.81 22.71 12.39
CA ALA A 34 19.86 21.28 12.67
C ALA A 34 18.71 20.86 13.61
N ALA A 35 18.36 21.67 14.60
CA ALA A 35 17.23 21.43 15.49
C ALA A 35 15.88 21.48 14.75
N GLU A 36 15.67 22.48 13.89
CA GLU A 36 14.47 22.59 13.04
C GLU A 36 14.32 21.38 12.12
N ARG A 37 15.42 20.93 11.49
CA ARG A 37 15.41 19.74 10.65
C ARG A 37 15.00 18.49 11.43
N LYS A 38 15.51 18.31 12.65
CA LYS A 38 15.14 17.18 13.52
C LYS A 38 13.66 17.23 13.88
N LEU A 39 13.14 18.41 14.21
CA LEU A 39 11.74 18.59 14.57
C LEU A 39 10.82 18.30 13.37
N LEU A 40 11.20 18.74 12.17
CA LEU A 40 10.48 18.42 10.94
C LEU A 40 10.49 16.91 10.66
N GLN A 41 11.65 16.26 10.76
CA GLN A 41 11.78 14.82 10.57
C GLN A 41 10.89 14.04 11.55
N HIS A 42 10.87 14.46 12.82
CA HIS A 42 10.01 13.86 13.83
C HIS A 42 8.53 13.99 13.46
N LYS A 43 8.11 15.21 13.10
CA LYS A 43 6.71 15.47 12.71
C LYS A 43 6.30 14.70 11.47
N VAL A 44 7.18 14.60 10.47
CA VAL A 44 6.93 13.78 9.26
C VAL A 44 6.79 12.31 9.63
N LYS A 45 7.68 11.79 10.49
CA LYS A 45 7.60 10.41 10.95
C LYS A 45 6.28 10.12 11.66
N GLU A 46 5.87 10.97 12.60
CA GLU A 46 4.57 10.83 13.29
C GLU A 46 3.38 10.83 12.32
N LEU A 47 3.41 11.70 11.31
CA LEU A 47 2.36 11.77 10.30
C LEU A 47 2.32 10.50 9.45
N VAL A 48 3.47 9.98 9.02
CA VAL A 48 3.57 8.73 8.26
C VAL A 48 3.04 7.56 9.08
N GLU A 49 3.42 7.45 10.36
CA GLU A 49 2.94 6.39 11.26
C GLU A 49 1.41 6.43 11.40
N ARG A 50 0.81 7.62 11.52
CA ARG A 50 -0.65 7.76 11.56
C ARG A 50 -1.33 7.31 10.26
N VAL A 51 -0.74 7.62 9.11
CA VAL A 51 -1.26 7.17 7.80
C VAL A 51 -1.20 5.66 7.70
N VAL A 52 -0.08 5.04 8.09
CA VAL A 52 0.07 3.57 8.08
C VAL A 52 -0.93 2.92 9.02
N ALA A 53 -1.15 3.48 10.22
CA ALA A 53 -2.13 2.96 11.18
C ALA A 53 -3.58 3.04 10.67
N ALA A 54 -3.89 4.01 9.80
CA ALA A 54 -5.21 4.19 9.20
C ALA A 54 -5.38 3.45 7.86
N ALA A 55 -4.32 2.86 7.32
CA ALA A 55 -4.38 2.22 6.00
C ALA A 55 -5.21 0.93 6.06
N ASN A 56 -6.17 0.80 5.13
CA ASN A 56 -6.92 -0.44 4.96
C ASN A 56 -6.14 -1.42 4.07
N GLY A 57 -5.32 -2.26 4.70
CA GLY A 57 -4.49 -3.26 4.03
C GLY A 57 -5.29 -4.27 3.20
N ASP A 58 -6.47 -4.66 3.69
CA ASP A 58 -7.33 -5.66 3.03
C ASP A 58 -7.88 -5.12 1.71
N TYR A 59 -8.34 -3.86 1.70
CA TYR A 59 -8.78 -3.22 0.47
C TYR A 59 -7.67 -3.18 -0.59
N GLY A 60 -6.44 -2.83 -0.18
CA GLY A 60 -5.28 -2.85 -1.08
C GLY A 60 -5.00 -4.26 -1.63
N ALA A 61 -5.06 -5.28 -0.78
CA ALA A 61 -4.88 -6.67 -1.18
C ALA A 61 -5.97 -7.15 -2.14
N ASP A 62 -7.22 -6.76 -1.91
CA ASP A 62 -8.34 -7.09 -2.79
C ASP A 62 -8.22 -6.44 -4.17
N GLN A 63 -7.83 -5.16 -4.23
CA GLN A 63 -7.60 -4.48 -5.51
C GLN A 63 -6.45 -5.12 -6.30
N MET A 64 -5.38 -5.55 -5.61
CA MET A 64 -4.29 -6.31 -6.23
C MET A 64 -4.76 -7.67 -6.74
N ALA A 65 -5.55 -8.39 -5.95
CA ALA A 65 -6.10 -9.69 -6.34
C ALA A 65 -7.09 -9.58 -7.51
N ARG A 66 -7.95 -8.55 -7.52
CA ARG A 66 -8.84 -8.22 -8.63
C ARG A 66 -8.05 -8.01 -9.92
N ARG A 67 -6.98 -7.22 -9.85
CA ARG A 67 -6.07 -7.00 -10.99
C ARG A 67 -5.42 -8.29 -11.47
N PHE A 68 -4.97 -9.14 -10.54
CA PHE A 68 -4.41 -10.44 -10.88
C PHE A 68 -5.42 -11.35 -11.61
N VAL A 69 -6.66 -11.42 -11.12
CA VAL A 69 -7.73 -12.21 -11.77
C VAL A 69 -8.07 -11.68 -13.17
N ARG A 70 -7.98 -10.37 -13.39
CA ARG A 70 -8.20 -9.75 -14.70
C ARG A 70 -7.06 -10.02 -15.68
N ASP A 71 -5.81 -9.91 -15.22
CA ASP A 71 -4.63 -9.91 -16.10
C ASP A 71 -4.07 -11.32 -16.35
N ARG A 72 -4.58 -12.36 -15.66
CA ARG A 72 -4.12 -13.74 -15.83
C ARG A 72 -4.62 -14.37 -17.12
N LEU A 73 -3.88 -15.37 -17.59
CA LEU A 73 -4.32 -16.22 -18.68
C LEU A 73 -5.59 -17.00 -18.29
N PRO A 74 -6.48 -17.28 -19.27
CA PRO A 74 -7.60 -18.20 -19.09
C PRO A 74 -7.11 -19.57 -18.59
N ILE A 75 -7.97 -20.24 -17.85
CA ILE A 75 -7.64 -21.54 -17.25
C ILE A 75 -7.72 -22.62 -18.34
N VAL A 76 -6.65 -23.40 -18.48
CA VAL A 76 -6.71 -24.66 -19.24
C VAL A 76 -7.29 -25.72 -18.31
N ARG A 77 -8.50 -26.18 -18.63
CA ARG A 77 -9.23 -27.18 -17.85
C ARG A 77 -8.67 -28.57 -18.11
N THR A 78 -8.77 -29.43 -17.09
CA THR A 78 -8.55 -30.87 -17.30
C THR A 78 -9.82 -31.51 -17.83
N GLU A 79 -9.71 -32.68 -18.44
CA GLU A 79 -10.88 -33.45 -18.92
C GLU A 79 -11.92 -33.68 -17.81
N GLN A 80 -11.48 -33.88 -16.57
CA GLN A 80 -12.36 -34.04 -15.40
C GLN A 80 -13.12 -32.76 -15.06
N GLU A 81 -12.48 -31.60 -15.21
CA GLU A 81 -13.11 -30.31 -14.97
C GLU A 81 -14.09 -29.94 -16.08
N GLU A 82 -13.76 -30.30 -17.33
CA GLU A 82 -14.67 -30.13 -18.47
C GLU A 82 -15.91 -31.02 -18.33
N ALA A 83 -15.75 -32.27 -17.90
CA ALA A 83 -16.87 -33.19 -17.65
C ALA A 83 -17.85 -32.65 -16.58
N GLY A 84 -17.32 -32.12 -15.47
CA GLY A 84 -18.15 -31.52 -14.42
C GLY A 84 -18.86 -30.22 -14.84
N ASP A 85 -18.23 -29.42 -15.70
CA ASP A 85 -18.86 -28.20 -16.24
C ASP A 85 -19.95 -28.53 -17.26
N ALA A 86 -19.78 -29.59 -18.05
CA ALA A 86 -20.82 -30.08 -18.97
C ALA A 86 -22.05 -30.59 -18.22
N GLU A 87 -21.86 -31.32 -17.11
CA GLU A 87 -22.94 -31.74 -16.22
C GLU A 87 -23.67 -30.53 -15.61
N THR A 88 -22.90 -29.52 -15.16
CA THR A 88 -23.46 -28.28 -14.62
C THR A 88 -24.23 -27.48 -15.67
N LYS A 89 -23.73 -27.42 -16.90
CA LYS A 89 -24.36 -26.67 -17.99
C LYS A 89 -25.68 -27.30 -18.43
N ALA A 90 -25.71 -28.63 -18.54
CA ALA A 90 -26.95 -29.36 -18.80
C ALA A 90 -27.99 -29.10 -17.70
N ALA A 91 -27.55 -29.12 -16.43
CA ALA A 91 -28.41 -28.82 -15.29
C ALA A 91 -28.98 -27.39 -15.29
N LEU A 92 -28.26 -26.39 -15.84
CA LEU A 92 -28.70 -24.99 -15.91
C LEU A 92 -29.66 -24.74 -17.08
N GLU A 93 -29.44 -25.35 -18.24
CA GLU A 93 -30.33 -25.23 -19.41
C GLU A 93 -31.74 -25.78 -19.12
N ASP A 94 -31.84 -26.81 -18.27
CA ASP A 94 -33.12 -27.36 -17.81
C ASP A 94 -33.87 -26.39 -16.86
N ILE A 95 -33.15 -25.58 -16.08
CA ILE A 95 -33.75 -24.57 -15.18
C ILE A 95 -34.27 -23.37 -15.97
N GLU A 96 -33.52 -22.86 -16.95
CA GLU A 96 -33.92 -21.70 -17.76
C GLU A 96 -35.13 -21.99 -18.66
N SER A 97 -35.33 -23.24 -19.06
CA SER A 97 -36.47 -23.67 -19.86
C SER A 97 -37.77 -23.89 -19.04
N GLY A 98 -37.73 -23.65 -17.72
CA GLY A 98 -38.91 -23.78 -16.84
C GLY A 98 -39.32 -25.23 -16.56
N ILE A 99 -38.45 -26.19 -16.88
CA ILE A 99 -38.64 -27.60 -16.55
C ILE A 99 -38.30 -27.77 -15.06
N ALA A 100 -39.21 -28.38 -14.30
CA ALA A 100 -38.99 -28.61 -12.88
C ALA A 100 -37.68 -29.41 -12.68
N PRO A 101 -36.77 -28.98 -11.77
CA PRO A 101 -35.46 -29.61 -11.56
C PRO A 101 -35.52 -31.10 -11.20
N GLU A 102 -36.71 -31.58 -10.85
CA GLU A 102 -37.00 -32.94 -10.42
C GLU A 102 -37.05 -33.95 -11.59
N ALA A 103 -37.14 -33.49 -12.85
CA ALA A 103 -37.29 -34.38 -14.01
C ALA A 103 -35.96 -34.82 -14.64
N PHE A 104 -34.91 -34.01 -14.60
CA PHE A 104 -33.61 -34.30 -15.20
C PHE A 104 -32.48 -33.58 -14.46
N GLY A 105 -31.51 -34.33 -13.92
CA GLY A 105 -30.10 -33.94 -13.76
C GLY A 105 -29.72 -32.60 -13.09
N GLY A 106 -30.63 -31.87 -12.47
CA GLY A 106 -30.40 -30.51 -11.95
C GLY A 106 -29.54 -30.47 -10.69
N LEU A 107 -29.02 -29.27 -10.38
CA LEU A 107 -28.42 -28.96 -9.08
C LEU A 107 -29.49 -29.01 -7.97
N ALA A 108 -29.47 -30.05 -7.15
CA ALA A 108 -30.33 -30.19 -5.99
C ALA A 108 -29.72 -29.49 -4.77
N PRO A 109 -30.52 -29.13 -3.74
CA PRO A 109 -29.98 -28.64 -2.46
C PRO A 109 -29.01 -29.63 -1.78
N SER A 110 -29.12 -30.92 -2.10
CA SER A 110 -28.22 -31.98 -1.63
C SER A 110 -26.99 -32.20 -2.50
N SER A 111 -26.86 -31.49 -3.63
CA SER A 111 -25.73 -31.63 -4.54
C SER A 111 -24.44 -31.15 -3.88
N LEU A 112 -23.36 -31.91 -4.04
CA LEU A 112 -22.04 -31.54 -3.58
C LEU A 112 -21.36 -30.65 -4.62
N VAL A 113 -21.09 -29.40 -4.25
CA VAL A 113 -20.46 -28.42 -5.12
C VAL A 113 -19.11 -27.96 -4.57
N ARG A 114 -18.18 -27.65 -5.49
CA ARG A 114 -16.91 -27.01 -5.16
C ARG A 114 -16.54 -26.02 -6.26
N ILE A 115 -15.78 -25.00 -5.89
CA ILE A 115 -15.13 -24.13 -6.89
C ILE A 115 -14.18 -25.01 -7.72
N VAL A 116 -14.23 -24.86 -9.04
CA VAL A 116 -13.48 -25.69 -10.01
C VAL A 116 -11.99 -25.75 -9.63
N ARG A 117 -11.36 -24.60 -9.36
CA ARG A 117 -10.01 -24.51 -8.80
C ARG A 117 -9.87 -23.36 -7.80
N PRO A 118 -8.94 -23.47 -6.84
CA PRO A 118 -8.54 -22.32 -6.01
C PRO A 118 -8.00 -21.16 -6.85
N GLY A 119 -8.28 -19.92 -6.41
CA GLY A 119 -7.71 -18.71 -7.00
C GLY A 119 -8.27 -18.31 -8.36
N ILE A 120 -9.34 -18.94 -8.85
CA ILE A 120 -10.01 -18.57 -10.11
C ILE A 120 -10.98 -17.41 -9.98
N ALA A 121 -11.41 -17.14 -8.74
CA ALA A 121 -12.34 -16.09 -8.41
C ALA A 121 -11.86 -15.33 -7.18
N ARG A 122 -12.18 -14.03 -7.14
CA ARG A 122 -11.93 -13.14 -6.01
C ARG A 122 -13.19 -12.37 -5.69
N LEU A 123 -13.64 -12.46 -4.44
CA LEU A 123 -14.71 -11.63 -3.91
C LEU A 123 -14.11 -10.32 -3.42
N VAL A 124 -14.71 -9.20 -3.80
CA VAL A 124 -14.31 -7.85 -3.38
C VAL A 124 -15.56 -7.06 -3.01
N TYR A 125 -15.46 -6.19 -2.01
CA TYR A 125 -16.50 -5.23 -1.68
C TYR A 125 -16.17 -3.87 -2.32
N GLU A 126 -16.98 -3.44 -3.28
CA GLU A 126 -16.82 -2.17 -4.01
C GLU A 126 -18.20 -1.51 -4.19
N ASP A 127 -18.27 -0.19 -4.12
CA ASP A 127 -19.51 0.58 -4.38
C ASP A 127 -20.75 0.04 -3.64
N ASP A 128 -20.56 -0.28 -2.35
CA ASP A 128 -21.58 -0.86 -1.46
C ASP A 128 -22.20 -2.19 -1.92
N CYS A 129 -21.49 -2.93 -2.77
CA CYS A 129 -21.89 -4.27 -3.20
C CYS A 129 -20.74 -5.28 -3.11
N ALA A 130 -21.11 -6.55 -2.99
CA ALA A 130 -20.17 -7.66 -3.06
C ALA A 130 -20.06 -8.11 -4.53
N ALA A 131 -18.90 -7.91 -5.13
CA ALA A 131 -18.60 -8.27 -6.52
C ALA A 131 -17.67 -9.49 -6.57
N LEU A 132 -18.04 -10.51 -7.36
CA LEU A 132 -17.21 -11.68 -7.60
C LEU A 132 -16.55 -11.57 -8.98
N TYR A 133 -15.24 -11.35 -9.00
CA TYR A 133 -14.44 -11.36 -10.24
C TYR A 133 -13.93 -12.78 -10.50
N HIS A 134 -13.99 -13.25 -11.74
CA HIS A 134 -13.42 -14.53 -12.16
C HIS A 134 -12.65 -14.41 -13.47
N CYS A 135 -11.78 -15.40 -13.73
CA CYS A 135 -10.97 -15.51 -14.96
C CYS A 135 -11.43 -16.64 -15.89
N VAL A 136 -12.64 -17.15 -15.65
CA VAL A 136 -13.34 -18.12 -16.51
C VAL A 136 -14.14 -17.39 -17.57
#